data_AF-A0A958J8M5-F1
#
_entry.id   AF-A0A958J8M5-F1
#
_cell.length_a   1.000
_cell.length_b   1.000
_cell.length_c   1.000
_cell.angle_alpha   90.00
_cell.angle_beta   90.00
_cell.angle_gamma   90.00
#
_symmetry.space_group_name_H-M   'P 1'
#
loop_
_entity.id
_entity.type
_entity.pdbx_description
1 polymer ?
#
loop_
_entity_poly.entity_id
_entity_poly.type
_entity_poly.pdbx_seq_one_letter_code
_entity_poly.pdbx_strand_id
1 'polypeptide(L)'
;MLSDPYSNPDAAGPASLAAAVIAGGKSSRFGSSKALAELEGRRLIEHALALAAAIAPRVILNYGALNPWPEAPVPAVADSYPGCGPMGGILAVLAAAPATYIATLPCDMPLLTPEIYQALFRLRAPERPVVARSHRGLEPLVAIWPATLA
;
A
#
# COMPACT_ATOMS: atom_id res chain seq x y z
N MET A 1 -11.63 22.54 -34.58
CA MET A 1 -10.55 21.85 -33.83
C MET A 1 -11.00 21.68 -32.39
N LEU A 2 -11.81 20.67 -32.13
CA LEU A 2 -12.10 20.19 -30.77
C LEU A 2 -11.33 18.89 -30.64
N SER A 3 -10.23 18.90 -29.90
CA SER A 3 -9.50 17.69 -29.55
C SER A 3 -10.35 16.87 -28.57
N ASP A 4 -10.53 15.60 -28.88
CA ASP A 4 -11.32 14.63 -28.13
C ASP A 4 -10.81 14.51 -26.67
N PRO A 5 -11.64 14.80 -25.65
CA PRO A 5 -11.26 14.68 -24.24
C PRO A 5 -11.10 13.21 -23.78
N TYR A 6 -11.34 12.23 -24.65
CA TYR A 6 -11.14 10.79 -24.41
C TYR A 6 -9.90 10.23 -25.10
N SER A 7 -8.95 11.09 -25.48
CA SER A 7 -7.64 10.64 -25.96
C SER A 7 -7.06 9.60 -24.99
N ASN A 8 -6.74 8.44 -25.56
CA ASN A 8 -6.47 7.18 -24.89
C ASN A 8 -5.46 7.30 -23.72
N PRO A 9 -5.82 6.90 -22.48
CA PRO A 9 -4.90 6.92 -21.33
C PRO A 9 -3.76 5.89 -21.43
N ASP A 10 -3.76 5.01 -22.45
CA ASP A 10 -2.65 4.08 -22.73
C ASP A 10 -1.42 4.77 -23.35
N ALA A 11 -1.34 6.10 -23.33
CA ALA A 11 -0.19 6.88 -23.78
C ALA A 11 1.05 6.76 -22.85
N ALA A 12 0.90 6.18 -21.66
CA ALA A 12 2.02 5.71 -20.85
C ALA A 12 2.15 4.19 -21.05
N GLY A 13 3.38 3.68 -21.09
CA GLY A 13 3.65 2.24 -21.26
C GLY A 13 2.86 1.33 -20.30
N PRO A 14 2.95 -0.01 -20.46
CA PRO A 14 2.06 -0.94 -19.78
C PRO A 14 1.97 -0.66 -18.26
N ALA A 15 0.74 -0.50 -17.76
CA ALA A 15 0.48 -0.17 -16.36
C ALA A 15 1.17 -1.21 -15.44
N SER A 16 2.14 -0.74 -14.66
CA SER A 16 2.86 -1.52 -13.65
C SER A 16 2.30 -1.26 -12.26
N LEU A 17 2.23 -2.32 -11.46
CA LEU A 17 1.74 -2.31 -10.09
C LEU A 17 2.88 -2.70 -9.13
N ALA A 18 3.05 -1.92 -8.06
CA ALA A 18 3.78 -2.33 -6.87
C ALA A 18 2.80 -2.52 -5.70
N ALA A 19 3.13 -3.36 -4.73
CA ALA A 19 2.39 -3.53 -3.49
C ALA A 19 3.20 -3.00 -2.30
N ALA A 20 2.58 -2.21 -1.45
CA ALA A 20 3.21 -1.50 -0.34
C ALA A 20 2.50 -1.84 0.97
N VAL A 21 3.20 -2.59 1.82
CA VAL A 21 2.73 -2.89 3.18
C VAL A 21 2.98 -1.68 4.07
N ILE A 22 1.92 -1.07 4.59
CA ILE A 22 2.02 0.06 5.50
C ILE A 22 2.03 -0.46 6.94
N ALA A 23 3.25 -0.53 7.50
CA ALA A 23 3.50 -0.91 8.88
C ALA A 23 4.04 0.26 9.73
N GLY A 24 3.97 1.48 9.21
CA GLY A 24 4.28 2.71 9.94
C GLY A 24 3.18 3.13 10.91
N GLY A 25 3.58 3.80 12.01
CA GLY A 25 2.67 4.34 13.02
C GLY A 25 3.11 4.03 14.45
N LYS A 26 2.66 4.84 15.42
CA LYS A 26 3.17 4.80 16.80
C LYS A 26 2.80 3.55 17.61
N SER A 27 1.94 2.64 17.13
CA SER A 27 1.45 1.45 17.88
C SER A 27 1.24 1.69 19.40
N SER A 28 0.86 2.92 19.78
CA SER A 28 1.04 3.43 21.15
C SER A 28 0.06 2.83 22.15
N ARG A 29 -0.95 2.10 21.66
CA ARG A 29 -1.94 1.37 22.47
C ARG A 29 -1.62 -0.13 22.60
N PHE A 30 -0.59 -0.65 21.93
CA PHE A 30 -0.31 -2.09 21.84
C PHE A 30 0.96 -2.53 22.59
N GLY A 31 1.70 -1.61 23.22
CA GLY A 31 2.90 -1.91 24.05
C GLY A 31 4.12 -2.46 23.30
N SER A 32 3.91 -3.06 22.12
CA SER A 32 4.87 -3.58 21.16
C SER A 32 4.40 -3.27 19.73
N SER A 33 5.27 -3.44 18.73
CA SER A 33 4.89 -3.20 17.33
C SER A 33 3.82 -4.20 16.89
N LYS A 34 2.61 -3.73 16.59
CA LYS A 34 1.47 -4.57 16.16
C LYS A 34 1.82 -5.49 14.97
N ALA A 35 2.75 -5.04 14.12
CA ALA A 35 3.30 -5.80 13.01
C ALA A 35 3.92 -7.15 13.43
N LEU A 36 4.45 -7.24 14.66
CA LEU A 36 5.09 -8.44 15.21
C LEU A 36 4.12 -9.34 15.99
N ALA A 37 2.86 -8.94 16.18
CA ALA A 37 1.86 -9.81 16.77
C ALA A 37 1.64 -11.05 15.89
N GLU A 38 1.34 -12.19 16.50
CA GLU A 38 1.17 -13.46 15.80
C GLU A 38 -0.31 -13.81 15.63
N LEU A 39 -0.63 -14.32 14.45
CA LEU A 39 -1.88 -14.99 14.14
C LEU A 39 -1.54 -16.36 13.57
N GLU A 40 -2.06 -17.42 14.20
CA GLU A 40 -1.81 -18.82 13.80
C GLU A 40 -0.31 -19.15 13.69
N GLY A 41 0.51 -18.63 14.61
CA GLY A 41 1.96 -18.88 14.67
C GLY A 41 2.79 -18.14 13.62
N ARG A 42 2.20 -17.18 12.90
CA ARG A 42 2.89 -16.34 11.91
C ARG A 42 2.64 -14.86 12.22
N ARG A 43 3.67 -14.02 12.06
CA ARG A 43 3.57 -12.59 12.37
C ARG A 43 2.64 -11.90 11.37
N LEU A 44 1.84 -10.94 11.85
CA LEU A 44 0.92 -10.16 11.02
C LEU A 44 1.63 -9.51 9.81
N ILE A 45 2.85 -9.03 10.01
CA ILE A 45 3.64 -8.48 8.91
C ILE A 45 4.02 -9.52 7.84
N GLU A 46 4.25 -10.77 8.22
CA GLU A 46 4.58 -11.85 7.29
C GLU A 46 3.34 -12.29 6.48
N HIS A 47 2.15 -12.22 7.09
CA HIS A 47 0.88 -12.39 6.37
C HIS A 47 0.68 -11.29 5.34
N ALA A 48 0.91 -10.02 5.73
CA ALA A 48 0.78 -8.88 4.83
C ALA A 48 1.81 -8.92 3.68
N LEU A 49 3.06 -9.30 3.95
CA LEU A 49 4.07 -9.48 2.89
C LEU A 49 3.71 -10.60 1.92
N ALA A 50 3.14 -11.70 2.39
CA ALA A 50 2.66 -12.77 1.52
C ALA A 50 1.51 -12.30 0.62
N LEU A 51 0.55 -11.56 1.17
CA LEU A 51 -0.51 -10.94 0.38
C LEU A 51 0.05 -9.94 -0.64
N ALA A 52 1.00 -9.08 -0.24
CA ALA A 52 1.63 -8.12 -1.13
C ALA A 52 2.32 -8.81 -2.33
N ALA A 53 3.03 -9.91 -2.09
CA ALA A 53 3.67 -10.71 -3.13
C ALA A 53 2.65 -11.37 -4.08
N ALA A 54 1.45 -11.71 -3.60
CA ALA A 54 0.36 -12.21 -4.42
C ALA A 54 -0.34 -11.10 -5.24
N ILE A 55 -0.23 -9.83 -4.83
CA ILE A 55 -0.79 -8.67 -5.53
C ILE A 55 0.14 -8.21 -6.66
N ALA A 56 1.44 -8.12 -6.39
CA ALA A 56 2.40 -7.57 -7.33
C ALA A 56 3.80 -8.16 -7.14
N PRO A 57 4.59 -8.29 -8.23
CA PRO A 57 5.96 -8.80 -8.15
C PRO A 57 6.91 -7.85 -7.40
N ARG A 58 6.58 -6.55 -7.37
CA ARG A 58 7.35 -5.55 -6.62
C ARG A 58 6.65 -5.26 -5.30
N VAL A 59 7.29 -5.68 -4.21
CA VAL A 59 6.81 -5.47 -2.84
C VAL A 59 7.71 -4.46 -2.13
N ILE A 60 7.09 -3.54 -1.40
CA ILE A 60 7.76 -2.53 -0.57
C ILE A 60 7.16 -2.60 0.83
N LEU A 61 8.00 -2.45 1.84
CA LEU A 61 7.57 -2.29 3.23
C LEU A 61 7.74 -0.83 3.65
N ASN A 62 6.69 -0.20 4.15
CA ASN A 62 6.82 1.04 4.91
C ASN A 62 6.87 0.75 6.41
N TYR A 63 7.81 1.38 7.12
CA TYR A 63 7.96 1.26 8.56
C TYR A 63 8.10 2.64 9.21
N GLY A 64 7.71 2.76 10.48
CA GLY A 64 7.88 4.01 11.21
C GLY A 64 9.36 4.27 11.52
N ALA A 65 9.84 5.52 11.40
CA ALA A 65 11.25 5.87 11.61
C ALA A 65 11.85 5.35 12.94
N LEU A 66 11.03 5.22 13.98
CA LEU A 66 11.43 4.72 15.31
C LEU A 66 11.32 3.20 15.49
N ASN A 67 10.82 2.48 14.49
CA ASN A 67 10.65 1.03 14.51
C ASN A 67 11.13 0.42 13.18
N PRO A 68 12.43 0.53 12.87
CA PRO A 68 13.00 -0.08 11.68
C PRO A 68 12.89 -1.59 11.72
N TRP A 69 12.76 -2.21 10.54
CA TRP A 69 12.85 -3.65 10.38
C TRP A 69 14.00 -3.98 9.42
N PRO A 70 15.25 -4.02 9.92
CA PRO A 70 16.44 -4.19 9.07
C PRO A 70 16.49 -5.55 8.39
N GLU A 71 15.81 -6.57 8.94
CA GLU A 71 15.76 -7.93 8.39
C GLU A 71 14.58 -8.13 7.42
N ALA A 72 13.91 -7.06 6.99
CA ALA A 72 12.81 -7.18 6.04
C ALA A 72 13.30 -7.85 4.73
N PRO A 73 12.60 -8.88 4.20
CA PRO A 73 13.01 -9.59 2.99
C PRO A 73 12.75 -8.82 1.70
N VAL A 74 12.29 -7.57 1.81
CA VAL A 74 11.87 -6.68 0.72
C VAL A 74 12.43 -5.27 0.95
N PRO A 75 12.54 -4.43 -0.10
CA PRO A 75 12.90 -3.02 0.07
C PRO A 75 12.02 -2.33 1.12
N ALA A 76 12.67 -1.68 2.09
CA ALA A 76 12.01 -1.01 3.20
C ALA A 76 12.19 0.51 3.09
N VAL A 77 11.11 1.25 3.32
CA VAL A 77 11.05 2.72 3.24
C VAL A 77 10.60 3.26 4.59
N ALA A 78 11.39 4.15 5.18
CA ALA A 78 11.02 4.83 6.41
C ALA A 78 9.87 5.81 6.16
N ASP A 79 8.95 5.93 7.12
CA ASP A 79 7.96 7.01 7.14
C ASP A 79 8.66 8.36 7.34
N SER A 80 8.70 9.15 6.26
CA SER A 80 9.29 10.50 6.22
C SER A 80 8.38 11.57 6.84
N TYR A 81 7.14 11.23 7.20
CA TYR A 81 6.13 12.17 7.72
C TYR A 81 5.59 11.70 9.09
N PRO A 82 6.46 11.62 10.11
CA PRO A 82 6.10 11.06 11.41
C PRO A 82 4.97 11.88 12.06
N GLY A 83 3.89 11.18 12.45
CA GLY A 83 2.74 11.81 13.12
C GLY A 83 1.60 12.20 12.17
N CYS A 84 1.75 12.06 10.86
CA CYS A 84 0.70 12.30 9.87
C CYS A 84 -0.28 11.12 9.70
N GLY A 85 -0.22 10.14 10.60
CA GLY A 85 -1.04 8.92 10.52
C GLY A 85 -0.74 8.09 9.27
N PRO A 86 -1.70 7.29 8.78
CA PRO A 86 -1.53 6.43 7.61
C PRO A 86 -1.05 7.15 6.34
N MET A 87 -1.38 8.43 6.19
CA MET A 87 -0.99 9.23 5.03
C MET A 87 0.52 9.42 4.90
N GLY A 88 1.27 9.47 6.01
CA GLY A 88 2.72 9.59 5.96
C GLY A 88 3.38 8.39 5.29
N GLY A 89 2.93 7.19 5.67
CA GLY A 89 3.35 5.95 5.02
C GLY A 89 2.95 5.87 3.54
N ILE A 90 1.73 6.29 3.20
CA ILE A 90 1.25 6.33 1.81
C ILE A 90 2.14 7.25 0.96
N LEU A 91 2.39 8.49 1.40
CA LEU A 91 3.23 9.44 0.67
C LEU A 91 4.66 8.91 0.50
N ALA A 92 5.23 8.32 1.55
CA ALA A 92 6.57 7.76 1.51
C ALA A 92 6.70 6.63 0.45
N VAL A 93 5.70 5.75 0.33
CA VAL A 93 5.74 4.67 -0.67
C VAL A 93 5.42 5.16 -2.09
N LEU A 94 4.57 6.18 -2.25
CA LEU A 94 4.29 6.79 -3.55
C LEU A 94 5.56 7.44 -4.12
N ALA A 95 6.33 8.14 -3.29
CA ALA A 95 7.59 8.75 -3.70
C ALA A 95 8.70 7.74 -4.02
N ALA A 96 8.68 6.56 -3.39
CA ALA A 96 9.77 5.58 -3.48
C ALA A 96 9.54 4.45 -4.51
N ALA A 97 8.28 4.13 -4.86
CA ALA A 97 7.97 2.98 -5.68
C ALA A 97 8.12 3.27 -7.20
N PRO A 98 8.99 2.55 -7.94
CA PRO A 98 9.15 2.76 -9.38
C PRO A 98 8.05 2.03 -10.19
N ALA A 99 6.78 2.37 -9.96
CA ALA A 99 5.61 1.79 -10.63
C ALA A 99 4.59 2.87 -11.00
N THR A 100 3.72 2.59 -11.97
CA THR A 100 2.64 3.54 -12.34
C THR A 100 1.49 3.56 -11.34
N TYR A 101 1.29 2.45 -10.62
CA TYR A 101 0.29 2.30 -9.58
C TYR A 101 0.90 1.62 -8.36
N ILE A 102 0.42 1.99 -7.18
CA ILE A 102 0.80 1.42 -5.90
C ILE A 102 -0.45 0.89 -5.20
N ALA A 103 -0.49 -0.41 -4.92
CA ALA A 103 -1.45 -1.01 -4.00
C ALA A 103 -0.95 -0.82 -2.58
N THR A 104 -1.70 -0.14 -1.72
CA THR A 104 -1.39 -0.10 -0.28
C THR A 104 -2.16 -1.19 0.44
N LEU A 105 -1.58 -1.75 1.49
CA LEU A 105 -2.25 -2.68 2.39
C LEU A 105 -1.75 -2.50 3.83
N PRO A 106 -2.64 -2.58 4.83
CA PRO A 106 -2.21 -2.52 6.23
C PRO A 106 -1.66 -3.88 6.68
N CYS A 107 -0.75 -3.87 7.67
CA CYS A 107 -0.24 -5.12 8.25
C CYS A 107 -1.24 -5.83 9.18
N ASP A 108 -2.31 -5.15 9.61
CA ASP A 108 -3.22 -5.65 10.66
C ASP A 108 -4.57 -6.18 10.15
N MET A 109 -4.70 -6.36 8.84
CA MET A 109 -5.88 -6.98 8.21
C MET A 109 -5.49 -8.30 7.52
N PRO A 110 -5.18 -9.36 8.28
CA PRO A 110 -4.65 -10.62 7.75
C PRO A 110 -5.67 -11.41 6.89
N LEU A 111 -6.95 -11.04 6.91
CA LEU A 111 -8.01 -11.68 6.13
C LEU A 111 -8.25 -11.03 4.76
N LEU A 112 -7.46 -10.02 4.39
CA LEU A 112 -7.51 -9.45 3.04
C LEU A 112 -7.06 -10.49 2.01
N THR A 113 -7.68 -10.45 0.84
CA THR A 113 -7.39 -11.40 -0.24
C THR A 113 -6.91 -10.68 -1.50
N PRO A 114 -6.14 -11.34 -2.39
CA PRO A 114 -5.69 -10.75 -3.64
C PRO A 114 -6.85 -10.29 -4.54
N GLU A 115 -8.01 -10.95 -4.47
CA GLU A 115 -9.19 -10.66 -5.30
C GLU A 115 -9.73 -9.25 -5.05
N ILE A 116 -9.63 -8.76 -3.80
CA ILE A 116 -10.00 -7.38 -3.44
C ILE A 116 -9.13 -6.40 -4.25
N TYR A 117 -7.82 -6.63 -4.27
CA TYR A 117 -6.87 -5.77 -4.98
C TYR A 117 -7.00 -5.87 -6.49
N GLN A 118 -7.28 -7.06 -7.02
CA GLN A 118 -7.60 -7.23 -8.44
C GLN A 118 -8.86 -6.45 -8.83
N ALA A 119 -9.90 -6.45 -7.98
CA ALA A 119 -11.10 -5.67 -8.20
C ALA A 119 -10.83 -4.15 -8.17
N LEU A 120 -10.06 -3.67 -7.18
CA LEU A 120 -9.66 -2.26 -7.11
C LEU A 120 -8.81 -1.85 -8.32
N PHE A 121 -7.89 -2.71 -8.76
CA PHE A 121 -7.02 -2.43 -9.90
C PHE A 121 -7.79 -2.37 -11.22
N ARG A 122 -8.86 -3.15 -11.38
CA ARG A 122 -9.78 -3.03 -12.53
C ARG A 122 -10.51 -1.70 -12.57
N LEU A 123 -10.75 -1.08 -11.42
CA LEU A 123 -11.43 0.22 -11.28
C LEU A 123 -10.48 1.42 -11.29
N ARG A 124 -9.16 1.19 -11.41
CA ARG A 124 -8.13 2.23 -11.30
C ARG A 124 -8.34 3.39 -12.28
N ALA A 125 -7.90 4.57 -11.88
CA ALA A 125 -7.92 5.77 -12.69
C ALA A 125 -6.59 6.54 -12.53
N PRO A 126 -6.13 7.28 -13.57
CA PRO A 126 -4.81 7.90 -13.58
C PRO A 126 -4.63 9.07 -12.61
N GLU A 127 -5.72 9.68 -12.12
CA GLU A 127 -5.67 10.93 -11.32
C GLU A 127 -6.36 10.82 -9.96
N ARG A 128 -6.84 9.63 -9.59
CA ARG A 128 -7.55 9.43 -8.33
C ARG A 128 -7.29 8.03 -7.77
N PRO A 129 -7.18 7.90 -6.44
CA PRO A 129 -7.10 6.59 -5.83
C PRO A 129 -8.44 5.87 -5.90
N VAL A 130 -8.39 4.54 -5.93
CA VAL A 130 -9.53 3.67 -5.70
C VAL A 130 -9.36 3.03 -4.35
N VAL A 131 -10.36 3.20 -3.48
CA VAL A 131 -10.27 2.82 -2.06
C VAL A 131 -11.38 1.82 -1.75
N ALA A 132 -11.05 0.76 -1.02
CA ALA A 132 -12.05 -0.17 -0.52
C ALA A 132 -12.98 0.50 0.49
N ARG A 133 -14.22 0.01 0.56
CA ARG A 133 -15.19 0.42 1.56
C ARG A 133 -15.64 -0.79 2.35
N SER A 134 -15.51 -0.73 3.67
CA SER A 134 -16.08 -1.70 4.61
C SER A 134 -17.39 -1.17 5.19
N HIS A 135 -18.03 -1.96 6.05
CA HIS A 135 -19.19 -1.52 6.84
C HIS A 135 -18.88 -0.34 7.77
N ARG A 136 -17.59 -0.05 8.04
CA ARG A 136 -17.14 1.07 8.90
C ARG A 136 -16.79 2.33 8.12
N GLY A 137 -16.85 2.28 6.79
CA GLY A 137 -16.52 3.39 5.91
C GLY A 137 -15.38 3.06 4.97
N LEU A 138 -14.68 4.10 4.50
CA LEU A 138 -13.53 3.94 3.62
C LEU A 138 -12.36 3.32 4.40
N GLU A 139 -11.59 2.48 3.71
CA GLU A 139 -10.36 1.87 4.22
C GLU A 139 -9.17 2.42 3.40
N PRO A 140 -8.62 3.61 3.73
CA PRO A 140 -7.63 4.29 2.88
C PRO A 140 -6.34 3.49 2.65
N LEU A 141 -6.03 2.57 3.58
CA LEU A 141 -4.90 1.67 3.45
C LEU A 141 -5.16 0.49 2.54
N VAL A 142 -6.41 0.21 2.13
CA VAL A 142 -6.78 -0.84 1.17
C VAL A 142 -7.17 -0.15 -0.13
N ALA A 143 -6.16 0.22 -0.92
CA ALA A 143 -6.36 1.12 -2.04
C ALA A 143 -5.35 0.90 -3.18
N ILE A 144 -5.71 1.38 -4.37
CA ILE A 144 -4.84 1.52 -5.54
C ILE A 144 -4.64 3.01 -5.79
N TRP A 145 -3.38 3.45 -5.76
CA TRP A 145 -2.98 4.83 -5.94
C TRP A 145 -2.24 4.99 -7.27
N PRO A 146 -2.59 5.98 -8.11
CA PRO A 146 -1.72 6.36 -9.21
C PRO A 146 -0.47 7.07 -8.68
N ALA A 147 0.70 6.73 -9.24
CA ALA A 147 1.99 7.29 -8.80
C ALA A 147 2.14 8.79 -9.09
N THR A 148 1.28 9.35 -9.94
CA THR A 148 1.17 10.79 -10.21
C THR A 148 0.74 11.62 -9.00
N LEU A 149 0.30 10.98 -7.92
CA LEU A 149 -0.07 11.63 -6.65
C LEU A 149 1.08 11.71 -5.64
N ALA A 150 2.28 11.27 -6.00
CA ALA A 150 3.48 11.42 -5.18
C ALA A 150 3.88 12.89 -5.00
#